data_AF-A0A265US04-F1
#
_entry.id   AF-A0A265US04-F1
#
_cell.length_a   1.000
_cell.length_b   1.000
_cell.length_c   1.000
_cell.angle_alpha   90.00
_cell.angle_beta   90.00
_cell.angle_gamma   90.00
#
_symmetry.space_group_name_H-M   'P 1'
#
loop_
_entity.id
_entity.type
_entity.pdbx_description
1 polymer ?
#
loop_
_entity_poly.entity_id
_entity_poly.type
_entity_poly.pdbx_seq_one_letter_code
_entity_poly.pdbx_strand_id
1 'polypeptide(L)'
;MRIIYKPEISSWSIFSLSGKGFEGEFWLLPLLVIFAISIFYFEGRGRIRQVYHVFLLIWHSLLTGAIIYGSTQSDTEVSFGTWGISVGFRWLVIPFILFFGATIVLIYQERKIKNEIPTFSWTKINLQPLIIALALSIVAFLFFRFGTGFNWLVKIAVGSTIIQWILITEAFGRPYERKIKKDLT
;
A
#
# COMPACT_ATOMS: atom_id res chain seq x y z
N MET A 1 -8.62 19.53 3.72
CA MET A 1 -7.42 19.13 2.95
C MET A 1 -7.86 18.26 1.76
N ARG A 2 -7.63 18.69 0.50
CA ARG A 2 -8.09 17.98 -0.73
C ARG A 2 -6.90 17.21 -1.33
N ILE A 3 -6.85 15.89 -1.15
CA ILE A 3 -5.64 15.07 -1.38
C ILE A 3 -5.50 14.57 -2.83
N ILE A 4 -6.49 14.76 -3.72
CA ILE A 4 -6.37 14.29 -5.10
C ILE A 4 -6.84 15.38 -6.07
N TYR A 5 -5.94 16.26 -6.46
CA TYR A 5 -6.06 17.06 -7.69
C TYR A 5 -4.82 16.87 -8.54
N LYS A 6 -4.96 17.19 -9.82
CA LYS A 6 -3.91 17.40 -10.83
C LYS A 6 -2.56 17.74 -10.18
N PRO A 7 -1.44 17.14 -10.63
CA PRO A 7 -0.12 17.36 -10.04
C PRO A 7 0.20 18.85 -9.87
N GLU A 8 -0.18 19.72 -10.79
CA GLU A 8 0.02 21.18 -10.68
C GLU A 8 -0.52 21.86 -9.39
N ILE A 9 -1.40 21.21 -8.60
CA ILE A 9 -2.09 21.83 -7.45
C ILE A 9 -1.98 20.98 -6.15
N SER A 10 -1.47 19.75 -6.22
CA SER A 10 -1.29 18.91 -5.02
C SER A 10 0.01 19.28 -4.31
N SER A 11 -0.12 19.99 -3.20
CA SER A 11 0.98 20.19 -2.26
C SER A 11 0.90 19.14 -1.16
N TRP A 12 2.02 18.48 -0.89
CA TRP A 12 2.17 17.64 0.28
C TRP A 12 3.25 18.23 1.18
N SER A 13 3.09 18.04 2.49
CA SER A 13 4.03 18.50 3.51
C SER A 13 4.06 17.47 4.64
N ILE A 14 5.20 16.83 4.85
CA ILE A 14 5.41 15.88 5.95
C ILE A 14 6.77 16.18 6.58
N PHE A 15 6.82 16.46 7.89
CA PHE A 15 8.06 16.78 8.62
C PHE A 15 8.90 17.91 7.99
N SER A 16 8.26 19.02 7.62
CA SER A 16 8.89 20.18 6.95
C SER A 16 9.41 19.93 5.53
N LEU A 17 9.32 18.70 5.02
CA LEU A 17 9.54 18.37 3.61
C LEU A 17 8.25 18.66 2.85
N SER A 18 8.32 19.46 1.79
CA SER A 18 7.13 19.81 0.99
C SER A 18 7.42 19.82 -0.51
N GLY A 19 6.41 19.49 -1.31
CA GLY A 19 6.51 19.46 -2.77
C GLY A 19 5.20 19.86 -3.44
N LYS A 20 5.27 20.28 -4.71
CA LYS A 20 4.12 20.60 -5.58
C LYS A 20 4.21 19.81 -6.87
N GLY A 21 3.23 18.97 -7.15
CA GLY A 21 3.15 18.25 -8.43
C GLY A 21 4.21 17.21 -8.69
N PHE A 22 5.06 17.41 -9.69
CA PHE A 22 6.22 16.54 -9.94
C PHE A 22 7.53 17.23 -9.57
N GLU A 23 7.48 18.44 -8.99
CA GLU A 23 8.66 19.21 -8.57
C GLU A 23 8.81 19.18 -7.03
N GLY A 24 10.05 19.08 -6.55
CA GLY A 24 10.42 18.99 -5.13
C GLY A 24 10.97 17.62 -4.72
N GLU A 25 11.03 17.36 -3.40
CA GLU A 25 11.56 16.15 -2.74
C GLU A 25 10.66 14.90 -2.94
N PHE A 26 10.21 14.66 -4.17
CA PHE A 26 9.29 13.57 -4.54
C PHE A 26 9.87 12.17 -4.41
N TRP A 27 11.15 12.03 -4.02
CA TRP A 27 11.82 10.76 -3.74
C TRP A 27 11.11 9.92 -2.67
N LEU A 28 10.37 10.57 -1.77
CA LEU A 28 9.61 9.87 -0.73
C LEU A 28 8.59 8.90 -1.31
N LEU A 29 7.88 9.27 -2.39
CA LEU A 29 6.84 8.41 -2.95
C LEU A 29 7.41 7.13 -3.60
N PRO A 30 8.41 7.20 -4.51
CA PRO A 30 9.11 6.01 -5.00
C PRO A 30 9.73 5.19 -3.86
N LEU A 31 10.30 5.83 -2.84
CA LEU A 31 10.87 5.14 -1.69
C LEU A 31 9.81 4.34 -0.92
N LEU A 32 8.65 4.93 -0.66
CA LEU A 32 7.52 4.25 -0.02
C LEU A 32 7.01 3.07 -0.87
N VAL A 33 6.96 3.23 -2.19
CA VAL A 33 6.58 2.15 -3.12
C VAL A 33 7.60 1.00 -3.08
N ILE A 34 8.89 1.31 -3.16
CA ILE A 34 9.98 0.31 -3.06
C ILE A 34 9.89 -0.41 -1.71
N PHE A 35 9.65 0.32 -0.63
CA PHE A 35 9.55 -0.24 0.71
C PHE A 35 8.32 -1.15 0.84
N ALA A 36 7.14 -0.74 0.34
CA ALA A 36 5.94 -1.57 0.32
C ALA A 36 6.12 -2.85 -0.51
N ILE A 37 6.71 -2.75 -1.70
CA ILE A 37 7.04 -3.92 -2.55
C ILE A 37 8.01 -4.86 -1.82
N SER A 38 8.99 -4.31 -1.09
CA SER A 38 9.92 -5.10 -0.29
C SER A 38 9.20 -5.90 0.80
N ILE A 39 8.22 -5.30 1.49
CA ILE A 39 7.38 -6.00 2.47
C ILE A 39 6.63 -7.17 1.82
N PHE A 40 5.96 -6.94 0.69
CA PHE A 40 5.24 -8.02 -0.02
C PHE A 40 6.18 -9.12 -0.50
N TYR A 41 7.35 -8.76 -1.01
CA TYR A 41 8.36 -9.72 -1.43
C TYR A 41 8.83 -10.58 -0.26
N PHE A 42 9.11 -9.99 0.91
CA PHE A 42 9.56 -10.75 2.08
C PHE A 42 8.45 -11.57 2.75
N GLU A 43 7.18 -11.22 2.59
CA GLU A 43 6.04 -12.01 3.10
C GLU A 43 6.14 -13.48 2.66
N GLY A 44 6.54 -13.75 1.40
CA GLY A 44 6.66 -15.11 0.87
C GLY A 44 7.95 -15.86 1.23
N ARG A 45 8.92 -15.21 1.91
CA ARG A 45 10.29 -15.72 2.10
C ARG A 45 10.55 -16.12 3.54
N GLY A 46 10.12 -17.33 3.92
CA GLY A 46 10.18 -17.82 5.30
C GLY A 46 11.55 -17.75 6.00
N ARG A 47 12.66 -17.90 5.27
CA ARG A 47 14.02 -17.81 5.85
C ARG A 47 14.33 -16.43 6.45
N ILE A 48 13.69 -15.38 5.96
CA ILE A 48 13.94 -13.98 6.33
C ILE A 48 12.69 -13.36 7.00
N ARG A 49 11.86 -14.21 7.64
CA ARG A 49 10.61 -13.78 8.29
C ARG A 49 10.81 -12.70 9.36
N GLN A 50 11.93 -12.74 10.08
CA GLN A 50 12.25 -11.72 11.08
C GLN A 50 12.43 -10.32 10.45
N VAL A 51 13.07 -10.23 9.28
CA VAL A 51 13.22 -8.94 8.57
C VAL A 51 11.87 -8.47 8.05
N TYR A 52 11.02 -9.38 7.55
CA TYR A 52 9.63 -9.06 7.21
C TYR A 52 8.89 -8.44 8.42
N HIS A 53 8.98 -9.06 9.60
CA HIS A 53 8.36 -8.53 10.82
C HIS A 53 8.90 -7.14 11.19
N VAL A 54 10.22 -6.93 11.10
CA VAL A 54 10.84 -5.63 11.37
C VAL A 54 10.34 -4.58 10.39
N PHE A 55 10.31 -4.88 9.09
CA PHE A 55 9.84 -3.95 8.06
C PHE A 55 8.36 -3.62 8.25
N LEU A 56 7.54 -4.62 8.58
CA LEU A 56 6.11 -4.44 8.85
C LEU A 56 5.88 -3.55 10.09
N LEU A 57 6.66 -3.75 11.16
CA LEU A 57 6.61 -2.89 12.34
C LEU A 57 7.05 -1.46 12.02
N ILE A 58 8.14 -1.28 11.27
CA ILE A 58 8.61 0.04 10.84
C ILE A 58 7.52 0.74 10.01
N TRP A 59 6.93 0.04 9.03
CA TRP A 59 5.86 0.57 8.19
C TRP A 59 4.68 1.11 9.00
N HIS A 60 4.11 0.26 9.85
CA HIS A 60 2.95 0.65 10.64
C HIS A 60 3.29 1.68 11.73
N SER A 61 4.51 1.65 12.28
CA SER A 61 4.98 2.67 13.23
C SER A 61 5.12 4.03 12.56
N LEU A 62 5.70 4.10 11.36
CA LEU A 62 5.86 5.34 10.60
C LEU A 62 4.50 5.92 10.21
N LEU A 63 3.59 5.08 9.69
CA LEU A 63 2.25 5.52 9.32
C LEU A 63 1.45 6.00 10.54
N THR A 64 1.44 5.21 11.62
CA THR A 64 0.71 5.56 12.85
C THR A 64 1.30 6.80 13.51
N GLY A 65 2.63 6.91 13.59
CA GLY A 65 3.32 8.07 14.12
C GLY A 65 3.05 9.33 13.30
N ALA A 66 3.07 9.25 11.97
CA ALA A 66 2.75 10.38 11.09
C ALA A 66 1.30 10.85 11.26
N ILE A 67 0.34 9.92 11.38
CA ILE A 67 -1.07 10.25 11.61
C ILE A 67 -1.29 10.84 13.00
N ILE A 68 -0.70 10.27 14.06
CA ILE A 68 -0.78 10.83 15.41
C ILE A 68 -0.18 12.24 15.43
N TYR A 69 1.03 12.40 14.91
CA TYR A 69 1.69 13.71 14.83
C TYR A 69 0.83 14.73 14.07
N GLY A 70 0.37 14.40 12.86
CA GLY A 70 -0.50 15.27 12.07
C GLY A 70 -1.83 15.62 12.76
N SER A 71 -2.36 14.71 13.60
CA SER A 71 -3.60 14.92 14.33
C SER A 71 -3.49 15.91 15.49
N THR A 72 -2.25 16.11 16.00
CA THR A 72 -1.96 17.12 17.02
C THR A 72 -1.74 18.51 16.43
N GLN A 73 -1.31 18.59 15.17
CA GLN A 73 -0.96 19.85 14.50
C GLN A 73 -2.14 20.50 13.77
N SER A 74 -3.22 19.75 13.53
CA SER A 74 -4.32 20.24 12.70
C SER A 74 -5.70 19.79 13.20
N ASP A 75 -6.62 20.73 13.32
CA ASP A 75 -8.07 20.47 13.43
C ASP A 75 -8.70 20.32 12.04
N THR A 76 -7.91 19.87 11.05
CA THR A 76 -8.38 19.83 9.67
C THR A 76 -9.32 18.67 9.42
N GLU A 77 -10.24 18.87 8.49
CA GLU A 77 -11.02 17.78 7.93
C GLU A 77 -10.29 17.11 6.76
N VAL A 78 -10.30 15.79 6.78
CA VAL A 78 -9.94 14.93 5.65
C VAL A 78 -11.19 14.76 4.81
N SER A 79 -11.14 15.28 3.59
CA SER A 79 -12.22 15.11 2.62
C SER A 79 -11.88 13.96 1.69
N PHE A 80 -12.64 12.87 1.79
CA PHE A 80 -12.67 11.77 0.84
C PHE A 80 -13.59 12.18 -0.32
N GLY A 81 -13.12 13.12 -1.14
CA GLY A 81 -13.92 13.69 -2.22
C GLY A 81 -14.48 12.66 -3.20
N THR A 82 -13.82 11.52 -3.39
CA THR A 82 -14.32 10.39 -4.20
C THR A 82 -15.66 9.85 -3.71
N TRP A 83 -15.91 9.92 -2.39
CA TRP A 83 -17.09 9.37 -1.73
C TRP A 83 -17.98 10.45 -1.10
N GLY A 84 -17.61 11.73 -1.20
CA GLY A 84 -18.37 12.84 -0.61
C GLY A 84 -18.36 12.88 0.91
N ILE A 85 -17.44 12.13 1.55
CA ILE A 85 -17.35 12.02 3.01
C ILE A 85 -16.26 12.97 3.50
N SER A 86 -16.56 13.80 4.50
CA SER A 86 -15.54 14.49 5.29
C SER A 86 -15.51 13.90 6.69
N VAL A 87 -14.30 13.69 7.21
CA VAL A 87 -14.09 13.21 8.57
C VAL A 87 -13.00 14.06 9.19
N GLY A 88 -13.15 14.44 10.47
CA GLY A 88 -12.07 15.10 11.20
C GLY A 88 -10.80 14.24 11.18
N PHE A 89 -9.65 14.85 10.90
CA PHE A 89 -8.37 14.13 10.73
C PHE A 89 -8.04 13.22 11.92
N ARG A 90 -8.42 13.63 13.14
CA ARG A 90 -8.24 12.85 14.38
C ARG A 90 -8.90 11.47 14.34
N TRP A 91 -10.00 11.30 13.62
CA TRP A 91 -10.65 10.00 13.48
C TRP A 91 -9.81 8.98 12.72
N LEU A 92 -8.83 9.42 11.91
CA LEU A 92 -7.87 8.51 11.28
C LEU A 92 -6.92 7.87 12.29
N VAL A 93 -6.72 8.43 13.48
CA VAL A 93 -5.83 7.84 14.49
C VAL A 93 -6.30 6.45 14.89
N ILE A 94 -7.62 6.27 15.06
CA ILE A 94 -8.21 5.00 15.53
C ILE A 94 -7.87 3.82 14.61
N PRO A 95 -8.20 3.83 13.30
CA PRO A 95 -7.90 2.69 12.43
C PRO A 95 -6.40 2.41 12.34
N PHE A 96 -5.52 3.43 12.35
CA PHE A 96 -4.08 3.21 12.28
C PHE A 96 -3.52 2.57 13.55
N ILE A 97 -3.98 2.98 14.74
CA ILE A 97 -3.64 2.30 16.00
C ILE A 97 -4.12 0.84 16.00
N LEU A 98 -5.35 0.60 15.54
CA LEU A 98 -5.90 -0.76 15.44
C LEU A 98 -5.09 -1.63 14.47
N PHE A 99 -4.71 -1.10 13.31
CA PHE A 99 -3.85 -1.82 12.36
C PHE A 99 -2.48 -2.11 12.95
N PHE A 100 -1.87 -1.15 13.65
CA PHE A 100 -0.59 -1.38 14.32
C PHE A 100 -0.69 -2.45 15.42
N GLY A 101 -1.75 -2.42 16.23
CA GLY A 101 -2.05 -3.47 17.21
C GLY A 101 -2.24 -4.84 16.55
N ALA A 102 -2.97 -4.89 15.43
CA ALA A 102 -3.16 -6.11 14.65
C ALA A 102 -1.83 -6.65 14.10
N THR A 103 -0.92 -5.78 13.65
CA THR A 103 0.43 -6.15 13.23
C THR A 103 1.21 -6.80 14.37
N ILE A 104 1.18 -6.22 15.58
CA ILE A 104 1.86 -6.79 16.76
C ILE A 104 1.27 -8.16 17.10
N VAL A 105 -0.06 -8.28 17.12
CA VAL A 105 -0.75 -9.56 17.39
C VAL A 105 -0.39 -10.61 16.35
N LEU A 106 -0.36 -10.26 15.06
CA LEU A 106 0.02 -11.16 13.97
C LEU A 106 1.46 -11.66 14.16
N ILE A 107 2.41 -10.76 14.43
CA ILE A 107 3.82 -11.13 14.65
C ILE A 107 3.95 -12.03 15.90
N TYR A 108 3.23 -11.72 16.98
CA TYR A 108 3.22 -12.53 18.18
C TYR A 108 2.67 -13.94 17.92
N GLN A 109 1.54 -14.03 17.22
CA GLN A 109 0.92 -15.31 16.86
C GLN A 109 1.84 -16.13 15.96
N GLU A 110 2.45 -15.54 14.93
CA GLU A 110 3.39 -16.24 14.05
C GLU A 110 4.64 -16.75 14.76
N ARG A 111 5.13 -16.03 15.79
CA ARG A 111 6.29 -16.46 16.58
C ARG A 111 5.94 -17.58 17.57
N LYS A 112 4.72 -17.56 18.11
CA LYS A 112 4.27 -18.51 19.13
C LYS A 112 3.69 -19.79 18.53
N ILE A 113 2.90 -19.65 17.48
CA ILE A 113 2.21 -20.76 16.82
C ILE A 113 3.10 -21.21 15.68
N LYS A 114 3.58 -22.46 15.73
CA LYS A 114 4.34 -23.11 14.66
C LYS A 114 3.42 -23.47 13.47
N ASN A 115 2.62 -22.53 13.01
CA ASN A 115 1.89 -22.71 11.76
C ASN A 115 2.93 -22.86 10.65
N GLU A 116 2.73 -23.83 9.78
CA GLU A 116 3.54 -23.99 8.58
C GLU A 116 3.27 -22.79 7.66
N ILE A 117 4.10 -21.76 7.78
CA ILE A 117 4.04 -20.61 6.87
C ILE A 117 4.57 -21.08 5.52
N PRO A 118 3.80 -20.96 4.43
CA PRO A 118 4.26 -21.37 3.11
C PRO A 118 5.53 -20.60 2.74
N THR A 119 6.58 -21.33 2.38
CA THR A 119 7.87 -20.74 1.99
C THR A 119 8.09 -20.90 0.50
N PHE A 120 8.25 -19.79 -0.20
CA PHE A 120 8.49 -19.78 -1.65
C PHE A 120 9.96 -19.46 -1.95
N SER A 121 10.52 -20.03 -3.03
CA SER A 121 11.90 -19.73 -3.45
C SER A 121 12.06 -18.27 -3.88
N TRP A 122 13.24 -17.69 -3.64
CA TRP A 122 13.56 -16.29 -3.95
C TRP A 122 13.34 -15.90 -5.41
N THR A 123 13.51 -16.86 -6.32
CA THR A 123 13.36 -16.67 -7.77
C THR A 123 11.92 -16.81 -8.24
N LYS A 124 11.02 -17.34 -7.40
CA LYS A 124 9.63 -17.58 -7.79
C LYS A 124 8.83 -16.29 -7.67
N ILE A 125 8.37 -15.81 -8.82
CA ILE A 125 7.48 -14.66 -8.99
C ILE A 125 6.36 -15.10 -9.93
N ASN A 126 5.12 -14.70 -9.64
CA ASN A 126 4.02 -14.96 -10.56
C ASN A 126 3.90 -13.81 -11.57
N LEU A 127 4.33 -14.06 -12.80
CA LEU A 127 4.33 -13.05 -13.87
C LEU A 127 2.92 -12.66 -14.32
N GLN A 128 1.94 -13.56 -14.22
CA GLN A 128 0.58 -13.28 -14.68
C GLN A 128 -0.07 -12.09 -13.94
N PRO A 129 -0.20 -12.08 -12.59
CA PRO A 129 -0.75 -10.93 -11.88
C PRO A 129 0.14 -9.69 -12.03
N LEU A 130 1.46 -9.85 -12.19
CA LEU A 130 2.37 -8.73 -12.43
C LEU A 130 2.09 -8.03 -13.77
N ILE A 131 1.88 -8.78 -14.85
CA ILE A 131 1.52 -8.24 -16.17
C ILE A 131 0.16 -7.55 -16.10
N ILE A 132 -0.83 -8.13 -15.41
CA ILE A 132 -2.14 -7.52 -15.23
C ILE A 132 -2.03 -6.22 -14.41
N ALA A 133 -1.24 -6.22 -13.33
CA ALA A 133 -0.97 -5.03 -12.52
C ALA A 133 -0.29 -3.92 -13.35
N LEU A 134 0.64 -4.27 -14.24
CA LEU A 134 1.28 -3.33 -15.15
C LEU A 134 0.27 -2.74 -16.15
N ALA A 135 -0.59 -3.58 -16.74
CA ALA A 135 -1.64 -3.12 -17.64
C ALA A 135 -2.64 -2.18 -16.92
N LEU A 136 -3.05 -2.54 -15.69
CA LEU A 136 -3.88 -1.68 -14.85
C LEU A 136 -3.21 -0.34 -14.51
N SER A 137 -1.88 -0.32 -14.35
CA SER A 137 -1.13 0.92 -14.12
C SER A 137 -1.27 1.88 -15.31
N ILE A 138 -1.20 1.35 -16.53
CA ILE A 138 -1.37 2.13 -17.77
C ILE A 138 -2.81 2.67 -17.84
N VAL A 139 -3.80 1.82 -17.57
CA VAL A 139 -5.22 2.24 -17.55
C VAL A 139 -5.47 3.32 -16.49
N ALA A 140 -4.97 3.12 -15.26
CA ALA A 140 -5.10 4.10 -14.18
C ALA A 140 -4.42 5.42 -14.54
N PHE A 141 -3.23 5.37 -15.15
CA PHE A 141 -2.52 6.57 -15.61
C PHE A 141 -3.33 7.34 -16.66
N LEU A 142 -3.87 6.65 -17.69
CA LEU A 142 -4.70 7.29 -18.70
C LEU A 142 -5.97 7.91 -18.08
N PHE A 143 -6.63 7.19 -17.17
CA PHE A 143 -7.86 7.66 -16.55
C PHE A 143 -7.63 8.81 -15.57
N PHE A 144 -6.52 8.83 -14.83
CA PHE A 144 -6.14 10.00 -14.04
C PHE A 144 -5.76 11.18 -14.91
N ARG A 145 -5.16 10.95 -16.09
CA ARG A 145 -4.81 12.02 -17.03
C ARG A 145 -6.02 12.69 -17.66
N PHE A 146 -7.03 11.92 -18.06
CA PHE A 146 -8.25 12.44 -18.69
C PHE A 146 -9.36 12.78 -17.68
N GLY A 147 -9.28 12.22 -16.48
CA GLY A 147 -10.19 12.50 -15.39
C GLY A 147 -10.04 13.93 -14.90
N THR A 148 -11.17 14.61 -14.68
CA THR A 148 -11.22 15.91 -14.00
C THR A 148 -12.21 15.83 -12.85
N GLY A 149 -11.83 16.41 -11.71
CA GLY A 149 -12.63 16.34 -10.48
C GLY A 149 -12.94 14.90 -10.06
N PHE A 150 -14.19 14.65 -9.64
CA PHE A 150 -14.66 13.35 -9.13
C PHE A 150 -15.53 12.59 -10.13
N ASN A 151 -15.16 12.63 -11.42
CA ASN A 151 -15.89 11.92 -12.46
C ASN A 151 -15.67 10.38 -12.41
N TRP A 152 -16.44 9.64 -13.21
CA TRP A 152 -16.38 8.17 -13.23
C TRP A 152 -14.99 7.62 -13.59
N LEU A 153 -14.23 8.33 -14.44
CA LEU A 153 -12.87 7.93 -14.82
C LEU A 153 -11.93 7.89 -13.61
N VAL A 154 -11.97 8.91 -12.75
CA VAL A 154 -11.14 8.95 -11.53
C VAL A 154 -11.51 7.82 -10.58
N LYS A 155 -12.81 7.50 -10.43
CA LYS A 155 -13.26 6.37 -9.59
C LYS A 155 -12.75 5.03 -10.12
N ILE A 156 -12.80 4.82 -11.43
CA ILE A 156 -12.23 3.61 -12.04
C ILE A 156 -10.71 3.57 -11.84
N ALA A 157 -10.00 4.69 -12.03
CA ALA A 157 -8.56 4.75 -11.83
C ALA A 157 -8.17 4.34 -10.39
N VAL A 158 -8.87 4.87 -9.38
CA VAL A 158 -8.68 4.47 -7.99
C VAL A 158 -8.97 2.98 -7.79
N GLY A 159 -10.08 2.47 -8.31
CA GLY A 159 -10.40 1.03 -8.25
C GLY A 159 -9.31 0.16 -8.89
N SER A 160 -8.80 0.56 -10.06
CA SER A 160 -7.69 -0.10 -10.75
C SER A 160 -6.43 -0.11 -9.90
N THR A 161 -6.09 0.98 -9.22
CA THR A 161 -4.91 1.00 -8.32
C THR A 161 -5.07 0.09 -7.12
N ILE A 162 -6.27 -0.04 -6.54
CA ILE A 162 -6.52 -0.98 -5.44
C ILE A 162 -6.30 -2.42 -5.91
N ILE A 163 -6.92 -2.79 -7.04
CA ILE A 163 -6.76 -4.13 -7.66
C ILE A 163 -5.29 -4.38 -8.00
N GLN A 164 -4.60 -3.38 -8.55
CA GLN A 164 -3.18 -3.46 -8.87
C GLN A 164 -2.33 -3.82 -7.64
N TRP A 165 -2.54 -3.16 -6.49
CA TRP A 165 -1.80 -3.46 -5.26
C TRP A 165 -2.08 -4.87 -4.71
N ILE A 166 -3.33 -5.35 -4.83
CA ILE A 166 -3.69 -6.73 -4.49
C ILE A 166 -2.91 -7.71 -5.39
N LEU A 167 -2.89 -7.49 -6.70
CA LEU A 167 -2.18 -8.33 -7.66
C LEU A 167 -0.65 -8.31 -7.45
N ILE A 168 -0.07 -7.17 -7.08
CA ILE A 168 1.36 -7.08 -6.72
C ILE A 168 1.65 -7.96 -5.50
N THR A 169 0.77 -7.97 -4.51
CA THR A 169 0.89 -8.83 -3.33
C THR A 169 0.85 -10.31 -3.72
N GLU A 170 -0.06 -10.70 -4.63
CA GLU A 170 -0.10 -12.07 -5.16
C GLU A 170 1.12 -12.42 -6.01
N ALA A 171 1.64 -11.47 -6.78
CA ALA A 171 2.80 -11.67 -7.66
C ALA A 171 4.08 -11.99 -6.87
N PHE A 172 4.33 -11.23 -5.80
CA PHE A 172 5.57 -11.30 -5.03
C PHE A 172 5.46 -12.11 -3.74
N GLY A 173 4.36 -11.95 -2.99
CA GLY A 173 4.19 -12.57 -1.67
C GLY A 173 3.66 -13.99 -1.74
N ARG A 174 2.72 -14.27 -2.65
CA ARG A 174 2.04 -15.57 -2.73
C ARG A 174 2.00 -16.12 -4.17
N PRO A 175 3.16 -16.35 -4.80
CA PRO A 175 3.18 -16.87 -6.16
C PRO A 175 2.52 -18.24 -6.20
N TYR A 176 1.35 -18.34 -6.85
CA TYR A 176 0.57 -19.56 -6.96
C TYR A 176 1.45 -20.77 -7.29
N GLU A 177 1.33 -21.82 -6.48
CA GLU A 177 1.66 -23.15 -6.97
C GLU A 177 0.51 -23.59 -7.86
N ARG A 178 0.74 -23.52 -9.17
CA ARG A 178 -0.06 -24.32 -10.09
C ARG A 178 0.08 -25.75 -9.60
N LYS A 179 -0.93 -26.27 -8.88
CA LYS A 179 -1.01 -27.70 -8.59
C LYS A 179 -0.97 -28.34 -9.97
N ILE A 180 0.19 -28.84 -10.37
CA ILE A 180 0.27 -29.76 -11.49
C ILE A 180 -0.65 -30.87 -11.04
N LYS A 181 -1.81 -30.99 -11.70
CA LYS A 181 -2.63 -32.18 -11.60
C LYS A 181 -1.63 -33.30 -11.90
N LYS A 182 -1.20 -34.02 -10.87
CA LYS A 182 -0.61 -35.34 -11.06
C LYS A 182 -1.78 -36.14 -11.58
N ASP A 183 -1.99 -36.06 -12.89
CA ASP A 183 -2.85 -37.00 -13.57
C ASP A 183 -2.25 -38.37 -13.24
N LEU A 184 -3.10 -39.13 -12.56
CA LEU A 184 -2.93 -40.51 -12.17
C LEU A 184 -2.41 -41.30 -13.38
N THR A 185 -1.13 -41.67 -13.37
CA THR A 185 -0.61 -42.81 -14.15
C THR A 185 -0.47 -43.99 -13.23
#